data_AF-A0A2T4T5H4-F1
#
_entry.id   AF-A0A2T4T5H4-F1
#
_cell.length_a   1.000
_cell.length_b   1.000
_cell.length_c   1.000
_cell.angle_alpha   90.00
_cell.angle_beta   90.00
_cell.angle_gamma   90.00
#
_symmetry.space_group_name_H-M   'P 1'
#
loop_
_entity.id
_entity.type
_entity.pdbx_description
1 polymer ?
#
loop_
_entity_poly.entity_id
_entity_poly.type
_entity_poly.pdbx_seq_one_letter_code
_entity_poly.pdbx_strand_id
1 'polypeptide(L)'
;MWTKPWNYREGTAVTMGLTVVGLMLQYSVGPLEWKAFTWPANAIVLAVFVSFIVGAYALRERVYAFRFMTSVQAAVPALAAAALLTVIMGLTRQVPEGKPAADPFGLTKMLNFWPFVLIYVWMTAIVGEVTLRQLGRLNKRAIPSLVSHAGLFIVLTTATLGSADMQRVKMYCETGKPEWRVLDERQDVKELPLAIQLNRFSIEEYPPKLMVIDDKGLPLPVKKPAHILVDRAFKGAKLFDWDIRVVKHVDNAVPEMMAKMVGNMPGEMVGRMRMDSLGQALNKGGYISFEGKGAQCALLVRATKGGKTTEGWVTCGSYQFPYQGLELDKHHTLVMPNREPERFASDVTVFTKDGKSVDTTIEVNKPFTIARWKVYQLSYNERMGKWSDLSIFELVRDPWLPAVYFGIYMILLGAILMFVQAATHRQN
;
A
#
# COMPACT_ATOMS: atom_id res chain seq x y z
N MET A 1 -2.52 39.12 30.25
CA MET A 1 -2.74 37.70 29.88
C MET A 1 -2.11 36.77 30.92
N TRP A 2 -0.82 36.91 31.26
CA TRP A 2 -0.13 35.98 32.16
C TRP A 2 -0.44 36.08 33.67
N THR A 3 -1.67 36.43 34.04
CA THR A 3 -2.17 36.42 35.42
C THR A 3 -2.64 35.02 35.81
N LYS A 4 -2.18 34.50 36.95
CA LYS A 4 -2.57 33.16 37.43
C LYS A 4 -3.99 33.21 38.03
N PRO A 5 -4.83 32.17 37.83
CA PRO A 5 -4.58 30.98 37.03
C PRO A 5 -4.71 31.22 35.52
N TRP A 6 -3.84 30.59 34.74
CA TRP A 6 -3.90 30.59 33.28
C TRP A 6 -5.10 29.76 32.79
N ASN A 7 -5.74 30.27 31.74
CA ASN A 7 -6.96 29.76 31.11
C ASN A 7 -6.70 29.41 29.63
N TYR A 8 -7.78 29.19 28.87
CA TYR A 8 -7.71 28.91 27.44
C TYR A 8 -7.00 30.00 26.63
N ARG A 9 -7.04 31.27 27.07
CA ARG A 9 -6.35 32.37 26.39
C ARG A 9 -4.84 32.15 26.36
N GLU A 10 -4.27 31.78 27.50
CA GLU A 10 -2.85 31.50 27.67
C GLU A 10 -2.46 30.21 26.94
N GLY A 11 -3.29 29.17 27.01
CA GLY A 11 -3.06 27.92 26.26
C GLY A 11 -3.06 28.12 24.74
N THR A 12 -4.01 28.92 24.23
CA THR A 12 -4.06 29.31 22.81
C THR A 12 -2.87 30.17 22.43
N ALA A 13 -2.44 31.10 23.29
CA ALA A 13 -1.26 31.91 23.05
C ALA A 13 0.03 31.08 22.97
N VAL A 14 0.22 30.10 23.87
CA VAL A 14 1.37 29.17 23.81
C VAL A 14 1.34 28.39 22.49
N THR A 15 0.18 27.87 22.11
CA THR A 15 0.01 27.07 20.90
C THR A 15 0.28 27.90 19.63
N MET A 16 -0.30 29.10 19.52
CA MET A 16 -0.03 30.01 18.41
C MET A 16 1.44 30.45 18.38
N GLY A 17 2.03 30.69 19.56
CA GLY A 17 3.45 31.01 19.68
C GLY A 17 4.33 29.89 19.12
N LEU A 18 4.05 28.63 19.45
CA LEU A 18 4.76 27.47 18.89
C LEU A 18 4.59 27.37 17.38
N THR A 19 3.39 27.63 16.85
CA THR A 19 3.17 27.67 15.39
C THR A 19 4.01 28.76 14.72
N VAL A 20 4.04 29.97 15.29
CA VAL A 20 4.85 31.09 14.76
C VAL A 20 6.34 30.77 14.83
N VAL A 21 6.83 30.26 15.96
CA VAL A 21 8.23 29.81 16.10
C VAL A 21 8.54 28.71 15.08
N GLY A 22 7.63 27.76 14.87
CA GLY A 22 7.77 26.73 13.86
C GLY A 22 7.87 27.32 12.45
N LEU A 23 7.07 28.33 12.12
CA LEU A 23 7.15 29.01 10.83
C LEU A 23 8.49 29.72 10.67
N MET A 24 8.97 30.40 11.72
CA MET A 24 10.29 31.04 11.70
C MET A 24 11.41 30.01 11.48
N LEU A 25 11.34 28.85 12.12
CA LEU A 25 12.29 27.75 11.89
C LEU A 25 12.19 27.23 10.45
N GLN A 26 10.98 27.01 9.95
CA GLN A 26 10.76 26.57 8.57
C GLN A 26 11.41 27.50 7.54
N TYR A 27 11.27 28.81 7.70
CA TYR A 27 11.85 29.78 6.76
C TYR A 27 13.35 30.00 6.94
N SER A 28 13.90 29.75 8.13
CA SER A 28 15.32 29.98 8.42
C SER A 28 16.20 28.78 8.08
N VAL A 29 15.80 27.58 8.49
CA VAL A 29 16.62 26.36 8.33
C VAL A 29 16.01 25.33 7.36
N GLY A 30 14.78 25.56 6.89
CA GLY A 30 14.09 24.62 6.01
C GLY A 30 13.40 23.47 6.75
N PRO A 31 12.88 22.46 6.02
CA PRO A 31 12.17 21.32 6.60
C PRO A 31 13.08 20.43 7.45
N LEU A 32 12.52 19.77 8.45
CA LEU A 32 13.25 18.85 9.32
C LEU A 32 13.68 17.58 8.56
N GLU A 33 14.96 17.23 8.61
CA GLU A 33 15.49 15.99 8.02
C GLU A 33 15.51 14.86 9.06
N TRP A 34 14.48 14.01 9.08
CA TRP A 34 14.33 12.92 10.05
C TRP A 34 15.52 11.93 10.07
N LYS A 35 16.24 11.77 8.94
CA LYS A 35 17.43 10.91 8.86
C LYS A 35 18.55 11.33 9.82
N ALA A 36 18.58 12.59 10.27
CA ALA A 36 19.50 13.06 11.31
C ALA A 36 19.26 12.41 12.69
N PHE A 37 18.07 11.84 12.90
CA PHE A 37 17.68 11.16 14.13
C PHE A 37 17.75 9.63 14.01
N THR A 38 18.44 9.09 13.01
CA THR A 38 18.74 7.65 12.92
C THR A 38 19.49 7.15 14.16
N TRP A 39 19.39 5.87 14.45
CA TRP A 39 20.10 5.24 15.56
C TRP A 39 21.60 5.61 15.56
N PRO A 40 22.18 6.05 16.71
CA PRO A 40 21.59 6.10 18.06
C PRO A 40 20.94 7.44 18.44
N ALA A 41 20.86 8.42 17.54
CA ALA A 41 20.43 9.78 17.85
C ALA A 41 18.96 9.85 18.34
N ASN A 42 18.05 9.09 17.74
CA ASN A 42 16.66 8.97 18.23
C ASN A 42 16.57 8.54 19.70
N ALA A 43 17.37 7.55 20.12
CA ALA A 43 17.36 7.05 21.49
C ALA A 43 17.86 8.13 22.47
N ILE A 44 18.88 8.90 22.07
CA ILE A 44 19.39 10.04 22.85
C ILE A 44 18.30 11.12 22.97
N VAL A 45 17.65 11.48 21.86
CA VAL A 45 16.57 12.48 21.86
C VAL A 45 15.39 12.03 22.72
N LEU A 46 14.99 10.76 22.63
CA LEU A 46 13.95 10.20 23.48
C LEU A 46 14.32 10.26 24.97
N ALA A 47 15.55 9.90 25.33
CA ALA A 47 16.03 9.94 26.71
C ALA A 47 16.07 11.37 27.27
N VAL A 48 16.53 12.34 26.48
CA VAL A 48 16.51 13.77 26.84
C VAL A 48 15.06 14.26 27.01
N PHE A 49 14.18 13.90 26.09
CA PHE A 49 12.77 14.31 26.14
C PHE A 49 12.04 13.73 27.35
N VAL A 50 12.24 12.44 27.65
CA VAL A 50 11.68 11.80 28.86
C VAL A 50 12.25 12.43 30.12
N SER A 51 13.56 12.72 30.17
CA SER A 51 14.20 13.37 31.31
C SER A 51 13.64 14.77 31.55
N PHE A 52 13.37 15.52 30.48
CA PHE A 52 12.71 16.82 30.55
C PHE A 52 11.29 16.70 31.13
N ILE A 53 10.48 15.75 30.66
CA ILE A 53 9.11 15.53 31.18
C ILE A 53 9.15 15.12 32.67
N VAL A 54 10.05 14.22 33.07
CA VAL A 54 10.20 13.84 34.47
C VAL A 54 10.62 15.04 35.33
N GLY A 55 11.57 15.84 34.85
CA GLY A 55 12.03 17.06 35.52
C GLY A 55 10.94 18.13 35.65
N ALA A 56 10.17 18.37 34.58
CA ALA A 56 9.06 19.30 34.57
C ALA A 56 7.96 18.85 35.56
N TYR A 57 7.59 17.57 35.55
CA TYR A 57 6.66 17.00 36.51
C TYR A 57 7.14 17.14 37.96
N ALA A 58 8.42 16.90 38.24
CA ALA A 58 9.00 17.05 39.58
C ALA A 58 8.97 18.52 40.06
N LEU A 59 9.23 19.46 39.15
CA LEU A 59 9.26 20.90 39.44
C LEU A 59 7.89 21.58 39.38
N ARG A 60 6.80 20.85 39.10
CA ARG A 60 5.44 21.40 38.94
C ARG A 60 4.93 22.23 40.12
N GLU A 61 5.39 21.94 41.34
CA GLU A 61 4.97 22.70 42.53
C GLU A 61 5.70 24.04 42.65
N ARG A 62 6.90 24.15 42.06
CA ARG A 62 7.72 25.36 42.04
C ARG A 62 7.45 26.23 40.82
N VAL A 63 7.22 25.60 39.66
CA VAL A 63 7.07 26.29 38.38
C VAL A 63 5.64 26.16 37.89
N TYR A 64 4.92 27.30 37.85
CA TYR A 64 3.51 27.33 37.45
C TYR A 64 3.28 26.79 36.03
N ALA A 65 4.20 27.05 35.09
CA ALA A 65 4.10 26.58 33.71
C ALA A 65 4.05 25.05 33.61
N PHE A 66 4.89 24.34 34.37
CA PHE A 66 4.87 22.87 34.40
C PHE A 66 3.57 22.33 35.02
N ARG A 67 3.04 22.99 36.07
CA ARG A 67 1.71 22.65 36.59
C ARG A 67 0.62 22.84 35.54
N PHE A 68 0.70 23.92 34.77
CA PHE A 68 -0.26 24.25 33.70
C PHE A 68 -0.27 23.21 32.58
N MET A 69 0.86 22.56 32.27
CA MET A 69 0.91 21.47 31.25
C MET A 69 -0.06 20.33 31.54
N THR A 70 -0.36 20.05 32.81
CA THR A 70 -1.32 18.99 33.19
C THR A 70 -2.79 19.42 33.08
N SER A 71 -3.08 20.66 32.69
CA SER A 71 -4.44 21.23 32.66
C SER A 71 -5.15 21.01 31.32
N VAL A 72 -6.48 21.02 31.35
CA VAL A 72 -7.30 20.93 30.13
C VAL A 72 -7.11 22.17 29.25
N GLN A 73 -6.83 23.33 29.87
CA GLN A 73 -6.59 24.60 29.21
C GLN A 73 -5.29 24.60 28.39
N ALA A 74 -4.30 23.77 28.74
CA ALA A 74 -3.12 23.52 27.91
C ALA A 74 -3.40 22.50 26.79
N ALA A 75 -4.15 21.44 27.11
CA ALA A 75 -4.41 20.32 26.21
C ALA A 75 -5.35 20.67 25.03
N VAL A 76 -6.46 21.37 25.29
CA VAL A 76 -7.49 21.64 24.27
C VAL A 76 -6.96 22.48 23.10
N PRO A 77 -6.26 23.62 23.31
CA PRO A 77 -5.71 24.38 22.19
C PRO A 77 -4.67 23.62 21.38
N ALA A 78 -3.81 22.85 22.06
CA ALA A 78 -2.80 22.03 21.41
C ALA A 78 -3.44 20.90 20.55
N LEU A 79 -4.50 20.26 21.06
CA LEU A 79 -5.26 19.26 20.32
C LEU A 79 -5.98 19.88 19.12
N ALA A 80 -6.59 21.06 19.29
CA ALA A 80 -7.27 21.77 18.21
C ALA A 80 -6.28 22.16 17.10
N ALA A 81 -5.08 22.64 17.45
CA ALA A 81 -4.03 22.93 16.48
C ALA A 81 -3.53 21.66 15.77
N ALA A 82 -3.27 20.58 16.51
CA ALA A 82 -2.86 19.30 15.92
C ALA A 82 -3.93 18.76 14.95
N ALA A 83 -5.21 18.85 15.32
CA ALA A 83 -6.32 18.45 14.46
C ALA A 83 -6.41 19.33 13.20
N LEU A 84 -6.30 20.65 13.33
CA LEU A 84 -6.29 21.58 12.19
C LEU A 84 -5.16 21.25 11.22
N LEU A 85 -3.94 21.07 11.73
CA LEU A 85 -2.78 20.75 10.90
C LEU A 85 -2.91 19.35 10.25
N THR A 86 -3.53 18.39 10.94
CA THR A 86 -3.83 17.06 10.37
C THR A 86 -4.88 17.16 9.27
N VAL A 87 -5.90 18.02 9.41
CA VAL A 87 -6.87 18.29 8.34
C VAL A 87 -6.17 18.90 7.14
N ILE A 88 -5.28 19.88 7.34
CA ILE A 88 -4.48 20.46 6.26
C ILE A 88 -3.66 19.37 5.56
N MET A 89 -2.97 18.51 6.32
CA MET A 89 -2.23 17.36 5.78
C MET A 89 -3.08 16.46 4.89
N GLY A 90 -4.33 16.18 5.29
CA GLY A 90 -5.27 15.34 4.54
C GLY A 90 -5.87 16.03 3.31
N LEU A 91 -5.95 17.36 3.30
CA LEU A 91 -6.45 18.16 2.18
C LEU A 91 -5.34 18.53 1.19
N THR A 92 -4.07 18.48 1.58
CA THR A 92 -2.93 18.73 0.70
C THR A 92 -2.34 17.43 0.16
N ARG A 93 -1.99 17.43 -1.13
CA ARG A 93 -1.33 16.28 -1.76
C ARG A 93 0.09 16.15 -1.20
N GLN A 94 0.29 15.17 -0.32
CA GLN A 94 1.61 14.89 0.28
C GLN A 94 2.58 14.31 -0.78
N VAL A 95 3.83 14.76 -0.73
CA VAL A 95 4.90 14.28 -1.61
C VAL A 95 5.55 13.02 -1.01
N PRO A 96 5.91 12.01 -1.82
CA PRO A 96 6.67 10.85 -1.35
C PRO A 96 7.99 11.22 -0.65
N GLU A 97 8.45 10.33 0.22
CA GLU A 97 9.75 10.44 0.88
C GLU A 97 10.89 10.53 -0.16
N GLY A 98 11.95 11.27 0.18
CA GLY A 98 13.09 11.50 -0.72
C GLY A 98 12.93 12.62 -1.77
N LYS A 99 11.72 13.14 -2.02
CA LYS A 99 11.53 14.29 -2.93
C LYS A 99 11.38 15.62 -2.17
N PRO A 100 11.79 16.77 -2.70
CA PRO A 100 11.58 18.06 -2.05
C PRO A 100 10.08 18.41 -1.96
N ALA A 101 9.72 19.34 -1.07
CA ALA A 101 8.36 19.89 -1.03
C ALA A 101 8.00 20.51 -2.39
N ALA A 102 6.76 20.31 -2.84
CA ALA A 102 6.27 20.87 -4.10
C ALA A 102 5.78 22.31 -3.95
N ASP A 103 5.51 22.74 -2.71
CA ASP A 103 5.07 24.07 -2.36
C ASP A 103 6.16 24.84 -1.60
N PRO A 104 6.19 26.18 -1.68
CA PRO A 104 7.20 27.00 -1.01
C PRO A 104 7.04 27.05 0.52
N PHE A 105 5.88 26.65 1.06
CA PHE A 105 5.59 26.73 2.49
C PHE A 105 5.97 25.45 3.26
N GLY A 106 5.97 24.30 2.59
CA GLY A 106 6.25 22.99 3.19
C GLY A 106 5.00 22.17 3.55
N LEU A 107 3.80 22.63 3.17
CA LEU A 107 2.52 21.96 3.48
C LEU A 107 2.35 20.62 2.75
N THR A 108 3.07 20.42 1.65
CA THR A 108 3.13 19.15 0.91
C THR A 108 4.10 18.14 1.52
N LYS A 109 4.83 18.52 2.59
CA LYS A 109 5.66 17.66 3.43
C LYS A 109 5.38 17.91 4.91
N MET A 110 4.14 17.65 5.32
CA MET A 110 3.66 18.06 6.65
C MET A 110 4.43 17.42 7.80
N LEU A 111 4.89 16.18 7.66
CA LEU A 111 5.66 15.50 8.71
C LEU A 111 7.05 16.11 8.94
N ASN A 112 7.57 16.88 7.99
CA ASN A 112 8.84 17.60 8.10
C ASN A 112 8.63 19.09 8.42
N PHE A 113 7.37 19.54 8.48
CA PHE A 113 7.02 20.95 8.65
C PHE A 113 7.10 21.35 10.12
N TRP A 114 7.97 22.31 10.45
CA TRP A 114 8.27 22.67 11.84
C TRP A 114 7.07 23.03 12.72
N PRO A 115 6.06 23.79 12.26
CA PRO A 115 4.84 24.01 13.05
C PRO A 115 4.14 22.71 13.45
N PHE A 116 4.05 21.73 12.54
CA PHE A 116 3.48 20.42 12.84
C PHE A 116 4.32 19.69 13.89
N VAL A 117 5.64 19.66 13.71
CA VAL A 117 6.58 19.01 14.64
C VAL A 117 6.48 19.61 16.04
N LEU A 118 6.52 20.94 16.19
CA LEU A 118 6.48 21.60 17.50
C LEU A 118 5.15 21.41 18.22
N ILE A 119 4.02 21.50 17.51
CA ILE A 119 2.70 21.21 18.09
C ILE A 119 2.61 19.74 18.52
N TYR A 120 3.16 18.82 17.73
CA TYR A 120 3.18 17.40 18.06
C TYR A 120 4.07 17.10 19.28
N VAL A 121 5.25 17.71 19.37
CA VAL A 121 6.13 17.62 20.55
C VAL A 121 5.44 18.17 21.79
N TRP A 122 4.77 19.32 21.68
CA TRP A 122 4.03 19.92 22.78
C TRP A 122 2.86 19.05 23.26
N MET A 123 2.07 18.51 22.32
CA MET A 123 1.01 17.55 22.62
C MET A 123 1.54 16.29 23.30
N THR A 124 2.65 15.74 22.80
CA THR A 124 3.29 14.55 23.37
C THR A 124 3.80 14.84 24.79
N ALA A 125 4.34 16.03 25.04
CA ALA A 125 4.77 16.46 26.37
C ALA A 125 3.59 16.57 27.35
N ILE A 126 2.46 17.16 26.93
CA ILE A 126 1.22 17.22 27.73
C ILE A 126 0.73 15.80 28.07
N VAL A 127 0.69 14.88 27.10
CA VAL A 127 0.30 13.48 27.33
C VAL A 127 1.25 12.81 28.33
N GLY A 128 2.57 13.04 28.21
CA GLY A 128 3.57 12.53 29.15
C GLY A 128 3.36 13.05 30.58
N GLU A 129 3.15 14.35 30.75
CA GLU A 129 2.86 14.99 32.04
C GLU A 129 1.57 14.45 32.69
N VAL A 130 0.51 14.29 31.89
CA VAL A 130 -0.75 13.68 32.36
C VAL A 130 -0.53 12.22 32.77
N THR A 131 0.28 11.46 32.03
CA THR A 131 0.62 10.08 32.35
C THR A 131 1.38 9.99 33.68
N LEU A 132 2.41 10.81 33.88
CA LEU A 132 3.15 10.89 35.15
C LEU A 132 2.25 11.29 36.32
N ARG A 133 1.33 12.23 36.12
CA ARG A 133 0.35 12.61 37.15
C ARG A 133 -0.53 11.44 37.56
N GLN A 134 -0.99 10.63 36.60
CA GLN A 134 -1.81 9.45 36.88
C GLN A 134 -1.00 8.34 37.56
N LEU A 135 0.27 8.16 37.19
CA LEU A 135 1.21 7.24 37.87
C LEU A 135 1.48 7.67 39.31
N GLY A 136 1.66 8.97 39.58
CA GLY A 136 1.88 9.48 40.94
C GLY A 136 0.63 9.39 41.85
N ARG A 137 -0.55 9.16 41.29
CA ARG A 137 -1.84 9.05 42.01
C ARG A 137 -2.58 7.77 41.62
N LEU A 138 -1.85 6.65 41.58
CA LEU A 138 -2.40 5.34 41.18
C LEU A 138 -3.68 5.01 41.98
N ASN A 139 -4.79 4.93 41.26
CA ASN A 139 -6.08 4.51 41.77
C ASN A 139 -6.62 3.46 40.80
N LYS A 140 -7.20 2.37 41.32
CA LYS A 140 -7.81 1.30 40.51
C LYS A 140 -8.81 1.85 39.48
N ARG A 141 -9.56 2.90 39.85
CA ARG A 141 -10.53 3.56 38.95
C ARG A 141 -9.88 4.36 37.81
N ALA A 142 -8.61 4.71 37.93
CA ALA A 142 -7.87 5.50 36.94
C ALA A 142 -6.98 4.63 36.03
N ILE A 143 -6.83 3.33 36.33
CA ILE A 143 -6.02 2.39 35.52
C ILE A 143 -6.40 2.46 34.03
N PRO A 144 -7.68 2.46 33.62
CA PRO A 144 -8.00 2.45 32.19
C PRO A 144 -7.51 3.71 31.47
N SER A 145 -7.68 4.88 32.10
CA SER A 145 -7.18 6.16 31.57
C SER A 145 -5.66 6.17 31.51
N LEU A 146 -4.98 5.65 32.54
CA LEU A 146 -3.52 5.59 32.60
C LEU A 146 -2.96 4.72 31.46
N VAL A 147 -3.52 3.52 31.27
CA VAL A 147 -3.09 2.59 30.22
C VAL A 147 -3.27 3.23 28.84
N SER A 148 -4.38 3.92 28.59
CA SER A 148 -4.58 4.63 27.32
C SER A 148 -3.60 5.79 27.11
N HIS A 149 -3.33 6.62 28.13
CA HIS A 149 -2.39 7.75 27.98
C HIS A 149 -0.93 7.28 27.86
N ALA A 150 -0.53 6.26 28.60
CA ALA A 150 0.78 5.64 28.47
C ALA A 150 0.94 4.99 27.08
N GLY A 151 -0.07 4.26 26.60
CA GLY A 151 -0.09 3.70 25.26
C GLY A 151 0.02 4.78 24.18
N LEU A 152 -0.73 5.87 24.31
CA LEU A 152 -0.64 7.02 23.41
C LEU A 152 0.76 7.65 23.43
N PHE A 153 1.34 7.88 24.60
CA PHE A 153 2.70 8.43 24.71
C PHE A 153 3.73 7.55 24.00
N ILE A 154 3.63 6.23 24.17
CA ILE A 154 4.50 5.25 23.47
C ILE A 154 4.31 5.39 21.96
N VAL A 155 3.08 5.32 21.46
CA VAL A 155 2.81 5.45 20.00
C VAL A 155 3.38 6.74 19.44
N LEU A 156 3.09 7.89 20.06
CA LEU A 156 3.51 9.20 19.54
C LEU A 156 5.05 9.33 19.50
N THR A 157 5.74 8.87 20.55
CA THR A 157 7.21 8.94 20.62
C THR A 157 7.89 7.94 19.70
N THR A 158 7.49 6.67 19.73
CA THR A 158 8.16 5.61 18.96
C THR A 158 7.82 5.65 17.48
N ALA A 159 6.61 6.05 17.08
CA ALA A 159 6.28 6.21 15.66
C ALA A 159 7.05 7.37 15.03
N THR A 160 7.20 8.48 15.76
CA THR A 160 7.89 9.67 15.25
C THR A 160 9.40 9.43 15.16
N LEU A 161 10.04 9.04 16.27
CA LEU A 161 11.49 8.84 16.30
C LEU A 161 11.92 7.54 15.61
N GLY A 162 11.06 6.52 15.60
CA GLY A 162 11.31 5.27 14.89
C GLY A 162 11.20 5.38 13.38
N SER A 163 10.46 6.37 12.86
CA SER A 163 10.38 6.62 11.41
C SER A 163 11.76 6.87 10.77
N ALA A 164 12.69 7.46 11.51
CA ALA A 164 14.07 7.69 11.07
C ALA A 164 14.84 6.40 10.82
N ASP A 165 14.53 5.32 11.54
CA ASP A 165 15.17 4.01 11.41
C ASP A 165 14.46 3.07 10.43
N MET A 166 13.29 3.48 9.92
CA MET A 166 12.54 2.69 8.95
C MET A 166 13.30 2.66 7.62
N GLN A 167 13.51 1.46 7.09
CA GLN A 167 14.15 1.25 5.80
C GLN A 167 13.13 0.70 4.82
N ARG A 168 13.02 1.32 3.65
CA ARG A 168 12.24 0.85 2.51
C ARG A 168 13.15 0.74 1.30
N VAL A 169 13.26 -0.45 0.75
CA VAL A 169 14.14 -0.74 -0.38
C VAL A 169 13.43 -1.64 -1.39
N LYS A 170 13.81 -1.55 -2.66
CA LYS A 170 13.22 -2.32 -3.75
C LYS A 170 14.22 -3.33 -4.28
N MET A 171 13.78 -4.57 -4.46
CA MET A 171 14.56 -5.65 -5.06
C MET A 171 13.91 -6.07 -6.37
N TYR A 172 14.71 -6.22 -7.42
CA TYR A 172 14.27 -6.61 -8.76
C TYR A 172 14.73 -8.03 -9.04
N CYS A 173 13.85 -9.00 -8.83
CA CYS A 173 14.18 -10.42 -8.94
C CYS A 173 13.80 -10.96 -10.32
N GLU A 174 14.80 -11.32 -11.11
CA GLU A 174 14.61 -12.09 -12.33
C GLU A 174 14.43 -13.57 -12.05
N THR A 175 13.66 -14.24 -12.89
CA THR A 175 13.38 -15.68 -12.76
C THR A 175 14.67 -16.50 -12.82
N GLY A 176 14.87 -17.39 -11.85
CA GLY A 176 16.00 -18.31 -11.75
C GLY A 176 17.31 -17.68 -11.26
N LYS A 177 17.33 -16.38 -10.93
CA LYS A 177 18.53 -15.68 -10.45
C LYS A 177 18.33 -15.19 -9.01
N PRO A 178 19.21 -15.57 -8.07
CA PRO A 178 19.23 -14.95 -6.74
C PRO A 178 19.63 -13.47 -6.85
N GLU A 179 18.85 -12.60 -6.20
CA GLU A 179 19.16 -11.17 -6.10
C GLU A 179 19.26 -10.74 -4.62
N TRP A 180 20.29 -9.98 -4.28
CA TRP A 180 20.52 -9.43 -2.93
C TRP A 180 20.76 -7.91 -2.94
N ARG A 181 20.89 -7.33 -4.13
CA ARG A 181 21.04 -5.90 -4.32
C ARG A 181 19.67 -5.25 -4.34
N VAL A 182 19.58 -4.12 -3.65
CA VAL A 182 18.34 -3.35 -3.53
C VAL A 182 18.59 -1.89 -3.85
N LEU A 183 17.57 -1.22 -4.35
CA LEU A 183 17.56 0.23 -4.54
C LEU A 183 16.85 0.87 -3.37
N ASP A 184 17.48 1.86 -2.74
CA ASP A 184 16.80 2.69 -1.76
C ASP A 184 16.00 3.84 -2.42
N GLU A 185 15.41 4.71 -1.60
CA GLU A 185 14.63 5.86 -2.06
C GLU A 185 15.40 6.84 -2.96
N ARG A 186 16.73 6.89 -2.83
CA ARG A 186 17.63 7.74 -3.64
C ARG A 186 18.12 7.02 -4.90
N GLN A 187 17.67 5.79 -5.12
CA GLN A 187 18.14 4.89 -6.18
C GLN A 187 19.60 4.44 -5.98
N ASP A 188 20.11 4.55 -4.76
CA ASP A 188 21.42 4.02 -4.42
C ASP A 188 21.34 2.49 -4.23
N VAL A 189 22.30 1.78 -4.80
CA VAL A 189 22.40 0.33 -4.68
C VAL A 189 22.97 -0.03 -3.30
N LYS A 190 22.27 -0.90 -2.56
CA LYS A 190 22.72 -1.48 -1.30
C LYS A 190 22.62 -2.99 -1.34
N GLU A 191 23.40 -3.67 -0.52
CA GLU A 191 23.34 -5.13 -0.38
C GLU A 191 22.62 -5.51 0.92
N LEU A 192 21.72 -6.49 0.84
CA LEU A 192 21.03 -7.03 2.00
C LEU A 192 21.69 -8.32 2.52
N PRO A 193 21.52 -8.65 3.81
CA PRO A 193 21.95 -9.92 4.39
C PRO A 193 21.03 -11.10 4.02
N LEU A 194 20.26 -10.97 2.94
CA LEU A 194 19.38 -11.99 2.38
C LEU A 194 19.36 -11.84 0.85
N ALA A 195 19.15 -12.94 0.14
CA ALA A 195 18.89 -12.97 -1.30
C ALA A 195 17.53 -13.59 -1.58
N ILE A 196 16.84 -13.11 -2.61
CA ILE A 196 15.57 -13.67 -3.08
C ILE A 196 15.75 -14.09 -4.53
N GLN A 197 15.50 -15.37 -4.81
CA GLN A 197 15.37 -15.88 -6.17
C GLN A 197 13.89 -16.01 -6.53
N LEU A 198 13.49 -15.43 -7.65
CA LEU A 198 12.17 -15.67 -8.22
C LEU A 198 12.17 -17.03 -8.93
N ASN A 199 11.30 -17.95 -8.51
CA ASN A 199 11.11 -19.23 -9.19
C ASN A 199 10.01 -19.12 -10.24
N ARG A 200 8.89 -18.48 -9.88
CA ARG A 200 7.76 -18.28 -10.78
C ARG A 200 6.91 -17.10 -10.33
N PHE A 201 6.54 -16.23 -11.26
CA PHE A 201 5.43 -15.30 -11.06
C PHE A 201 4.15 -15.87 -11.66
N SER A 202 3.02 -15.64 -11.00
CA SER A 202 1.71 -16.07 -11.49
C SER A 202 0.63 -15.05 -11.15
N ILE A 203 -0.36 -14.99 -12.04
CA ILE A 203 -1.59 -14.25 -11.85
C ILE A 203 -2.73 -15.26 -11.98
N GLU A 204 -3.55 -15.37 -10.94
CA GLU A 204 -4.86 -16.01 -11.06
C GLU A 204 -5.84 -14.96 -11.56
N GLU A 205 -6.62 -15.30 -12.58
CA GLU A 205 -7.48 -14.36 -13.31
C GLU A 205 -8.93 -14.82 -13.19
N TYR A 206 -9.85 -13.87 -13.01
CA TYR A 206 -11.28 -14.16 -13.08
C TYR A 206 -11.68 -14.76 -14.43
N PRO A 207 -12.82 -15.50 -14.49
CA PRO A 207 -13.34 -16.01 -15.74
C PRO A 207 -13.48 -14.92 -16.82
N PRO A 208 -13.23 -15.25 -18.10
CA PRO A 208 -13.33 -14.29 -19.19
C PRO A 208 -14.73 -13.67 -19.28
N LYS A 209 -14.77 -12.37 -19.59
CA LYS A 209 -16.00 -11.62 -19.85
C LYS A 209 -16.18 -11.49 -21.36
N LEU A 210 -17.39 -11.63 -21.89
CA LEU A 210 -17.70 -11.22 -23.26
C LEU A 210 -18.59 -9.99 -23.24
N MET A 211 -18.32 -9.04 -24.13
CA MET A 211 -19.09 -7.81 -24.30
C MET A 211 -19.22 -7.48 -25.79
N VAL A 212 -20.24 -6.69 -26.15
CA VAL A 212 -20.42 -6.20 -27.52
C VAL A 212 -19.90 -4.77 -27.58
N ILE A 213 -19.11 -4.46 -28.61
CA ILE A 213 -18.64 -3.11 -28.94
C ILE A 213 -19.27 -2.63 -30.25
N ASP A 214 -19.35 -1.31 -30.41
CA ASP A 214 -19.69 -0.66 -31.67
C ASP A 214 -18.47 -0.47 -32.59
N ASP A 215 -18.68 0.13 -33.77
CA ASP A 215 -17.62 0.45 -34.74
C ASP A 215 -16.54 1.41 -34.22
N LYS A 216 -16.83 2.12 -33.12
CA LYS A 216 -15.89 3.03 -32.46
C LYS A 216 -15.10 2.34 -31.35
N GLY A 217 -15.34 1.05 -31.12
CA GLY A 217 -14.72 0.27 -30.06
C GLY A 217 -15.32 0.53 -28.67
N LEU A 218 -16.49 1.18 -28.58
CA LEU A 218 -17.13 1.48 -27.30
C LEU A 218 -18.02 0.32 -26.86
N PRO A 219 -17.90 -0.15 -25.61
CA PRO A 219 -18.72 -1.25 -25.12
C PRO A 219 -20.18 -0.82 -24.92
N LEU A 220 -21.11 -1.70 -25.28
CA LEU A 220 -22.54 -1.41 -25.32
C LEU A 220 -23.31 -2.05 -24.16
N PRO A 221 -24.34 -1.37 -23.62
CA PRO A 221 -24.64 0.06 -23.79
C PRO A 221 -23.56 0.97 -23.16
N VAL A 222 -23.24 2.09 -23.81
CA VAL A 222 -22.09 2.97 -23.47
C VAL A 222 -21.99 3.36 -21.99
N LYS A 223 -23.10 3.65 -21.32
CA LYS A 223 -23.09 4.07 -19.89
C LYS A 223 -22.94 2.91 -18.91
N LYS A 224 -23.44 1.72 -19.25
CA LYS A 224 -23.42 0.54 -18.39
C LYS A 224 -23.26 -0.69 -19.27
N PRO A 225 -22.02 -1.00 -19.67
CA PRO A 225 -21.73 -2.12 -20.55
C PRO A 225 -22.32 -3.43 -20.06
N ALA A 226 -23.09 -4.08 -20.93
CA ALA A 226 -23.55 -5.43 -20.68
C ALA A 226 -22.40 -6.40 -20.94
N HIS A 227 -22.24 -7.39 -20.05
CA HIS A 227 -21.24 -8.43 -20.21
C HIS A 227 -21.77 -9.77 -19.69
N ILE A 228 -21.19 -10.86 -20.20
CA ILE A 228 -21.43 -12.22 -19.73
C ILE A 228 -20.12 -12.80 -19.20
N LEU A 229 -20.18 -13.46 -18.05
CA LEU A 229 -19.05 -14.21 -17.50
C LEU A 229 -19.08 -15.62 -18.06
N VAL A 230 -17.97 -16.05 -18.65
CA VAL A 230 -17.79 -17.39 -19.21
C VAL A 230 -16.97 -18.21 -18.23
N ASP A 231 -17.64 -18.71 -17.19
CA ASP A 231 -17.06 -19.69 -16.27
C ASP A 231 -17.16 -21.12 -16.85
N ARG A 232 -16.70 -22.12 -16.09
CA ARG A 232 -16.77 -23.53 -16.49
C ARG A 232 -18.19 -24.07 -16.59
N ALA A 233 -19.16 -23.44 -15.92
CA ALA A 233 -20.57 -23.86 -15.90
C ALA A 233 -21.42 -23.14 -16.97
N PHE A 234 -20.82 -22.22 -17.73
CA PHE A 234 -21.49 -21.43 -18.74
C PHE A 234 -22.07 -22.31 -19.86
N LYS A 235 -23.40 -22.30 -20.02
CA LYS A 235 -24.12 -23.05 -21.07
C LYS A 235 -24.58 -22.17 -22.23
N GLY A 236 -24.69 -20.87 -22.01
CA GLY A 236 -25.18 -19.89 -22.97
C GLY A 236 -25.92 -18.75 -22.29
N ALA A 237 -25.90 -17.57 -22.89
CA ALA A 237 -26.58 -16.39 -22.37
C ALA A 237 -26.95 -15.44 -23.51
N LYS A 238 -28.01 -14.65 -23.31
CA LYS A 238 -28.34 -13.56 -24.22
C LYS A 238 -27.50 -12.32 -23.93
N LEU A 239 -26.90 -11.74 -24.96
CA LEU A 239 -26.18 -10.47 -24.89
C LEU A 239 -26.58 -9.61 -26.10
N PHE A 240 -27.21 -8.46 -25.86
CA PHE A 240 -27.63 -7.53 -26.92
C PHE A 240 -28.49 -8.20 -28.03
N ASP A 241 -29.47 -9.01 -27.61
CA ASP A 241 -30.36 -9.84 -28.45
C ASP A 241 -29.69 -11.00 -29.21
N TRP A 242 -28.40 -11.26 -29.00
CA TRP A 242 -27.72 -12.43 -29.51
C TRP A 242 -27.74 -13.56 -28.47
N ASP A 243 -28.13 -14.78 -28.88
CA ASP A 243 -27.89 -16.00 -28.08
C ASP A 243 -26.43 -16.42 -28.25
N ILE A 244 -25.63 -16.25 -27.20
CA ILE A 244 -24.20 -16.52 -27.20
C ILE A 244 -23.94 -17.88 -26.54
N ARG A 245 -23.25 -18.77 -27.26
CA ARG A 245 -22.78 -20.07 -26.75
C ARG A 245 -21.29 -20.24 -27.00
N VAL A 246 -20.60 -20.86 -26.05
CA VAL A 246 -19.18 -21.19 -26.19
C VAL A 246 -19.07 -22.63 -26.68
N VAL A 247 -18.50 -22.79 -27.88
CA VAL A 247 -18.29 -24.09 -28.53
C VAL A 247 -17.00 -24.74 -28.02
N LYS A 248 -15.96 -23.93 -27.80
CA LYS A 248 -14.67 -24.39 -27.27
C LYS A 248 -14.05 -23.31 -26.39
N HIS A 249 -13.48 -23.72 -25.26
CA HIS A 249 -12.76 -22.86 -24.33
C HIS A 249 -11.34 -23.41 -24.17
N VAL A 250 -10.33 -22.57 -24.43
CA VAL A 250 -8.92 -22.87 -24.17
C VAL A 250 -8.35 -21.76 -23.30
N ASP A 251 -7.95 -22.06 -22.06
CA ASP A 251 -7.45 -21.08 -21.08
C ASP A 251 -6.08 -20.50 -21.46
N ASN A 252 -5.16 -21.36 -21.93
CA ASN A 252 -3.83 -20.98 -22.38
C ASN A 252 -3.70 -21.35 -23.86
N ALA A 253 -3.98 -20.39 -24.75
CA ALA A 253 -3.99 -20.62 -26.17
C ALA A 253 -3.06 -19.65 -26.92
N VAL A 254 -2.57 -20.11 -28.07
CA VAL A 254 -1.88 -19.29 -29.08
C VAL A 254 -2.47 -19.56 -30.46
N PRO A 255 -2.31 -18.64 -31.41
CA PRO A 255 -2.65 -18.90 -32.81
C PRO A 255 -1.98 -20.19 -33.33
N GLU A 256 -2.71 -21.06 -34.01
CA GLU A 256 -2.17 -22.32 -34.55
C GLU A 256 -0.97 -22.06 -35.48
N MET A 257 -1.05 -20.99 -36.28
CA MET A 257 0.05 -20.54 -37.12
C MET A 257 1.32 -20.21 -36.31
N MET A 258 1.15 -19.57 -35.15
CA MET A 258 2.27 -19.26 -34.26
C MET A 258 2.87 -20.54 -33.67
N ALA A 259 2.05 -21.47 -33.20
CA ALA A 259 2.54 -22.74 -32.67
C ALA A 259 3.37 -23.55 -33.69
N LYS A 260 2.98 -23.54 -34.97
CA LYS A 260 3.74 -24.17 -36.07
C LYS A 260 5.12 -23.53 -36.26
N MET A 261 5.24 -22.22 -36.06
CA MET A 261 6.53 -21.51 -36.12
C MET A 261 7.41 -21.81 -34.88
N VAL A 262 6.78 -21.89 -33.70
CA VAL A 262 7.44 -22.17 -32.42
C VAL A 262 8.17 -23.51 -32.41
N GLY A 263 7.58 -24.56 -32.99
CA GLY A 263 8.16 -25.91 -32.99
C GLY A 263 9.58 -26.01 -33.57
N ASN A 264 10.01 -25.03 -34.37
CA ASN A 264 11.33 -24.98 -35.00
C ASN A 264 12.31 -23.99 -34.34
N MET A 265 11.93 -23.34 -33.22
CA MET A 265 12.73 -22.26 -32.62
C MET A 265 13.20 -22.54 -31.18
N PRO A 266 14.37 -22.00 -30.78
CA PRO A 266 14.84 -22.03 -29.39
C PRO A 266 13.88 -21.28 -28.46
N GLY A 267 13.72 -21.76 -27.22
CA GLY A 267 12.77 -21.21 -26.25
C GLY A 267 12.93 -19.71 -25.95
N GLU A 268 14.16 -19.17 -25.99
CA GLU A 268 14.39 -17.72 -25.80
C GLU A 268 13.83 -16.86 -26.95
N MET A 269 13.88 -17.35 -28.20
CA MET A 269 13.28 -16.66 -29.35
C MET A 269 11.76 -16.71 -29.28
N VAL A 270 11.19 -17.84 -28.83
CA VAL A 270 9.74 -18.02 -28.69
C VAL A 270 9.14 -16.93 -27.82
N GLY A 271 9.79 -16.60 -26.69
CA GLY A 271 9.35 -15.52 -25.81
C GLY A 271 9.38 -14.12 -26.45
N ARG A 272 10.12 -13.92 -27.54
CA ARG A 272 10.24 -12.61 -28.24
C ARG A 272 9.41 -12.52 -29.51
N MET A 273 8.80 -13.62 -29.94
CA MET A 273 7.97 -13.62 -31.14
C MET A 273 6.75 -12.73 -30.97
N ARG A 274 6.43 -11.98 -32.03
CA ARG A 274 5.23 -11.16 -32.09
C ARG A 274 4.58 -11.35 -33.45
N MET A 275 3.32 -11.75 -33.42
CA MET A 275 2.43 -11.81 -34.55
C MET A 275 1.78 -10.43 -34.72
N ASP A 276 1.80 -9.92 -35.94
CA ASP A 276 1.13 -8.67 -36.30
C ASP A 276 -0.31 -8.95 -36.77
N SER A 277 -1.03 -7.89 -37.12
CA SER A 277 -2.41 -8.00 -37.61
C SER A 277 -2.53 -8.80 -38.91
N LEU A 278 -1.50 -8.79 -39.77
CA LEU A 278 -1.49 -9.56 -41.00
C LEU A 278 -1.36 -11.05 -40.70
N GLY A 279 -0.42 -11.42 -39.84
CA GLY A 279 -0.28 -12.78 -39.34
C GLY A 279 -1.60 -13.26 -38.73
N GLN A 280 -2.22 -12.44 -37.89
CA GLN A 280 -3.52 -12.76 -37.27
C GLN A 280 -4.61 -13.02 -38.31
N ALA A 281 -4.71 -12.18 -39.35
CA ALA A 281 -5.67 -12.36 -40.44
C ALA A 281 -5.43 -13.65 -41.25
N LEU A 282 -4.17 -14.10 -41.33
CA LEU A 282 -3.78 -15.34 -42.01
C LEU A 282 -3.98 -16.60 -41.14
N ASN A 283 -4.29 -16.44 -39.85
CA ASN A 283 -4.50 -17.56 -38.93
C ASN A 283 -5.85 -18.26 -39.15
N LYS A 284 -5.95 -19.08 -40.20
CA LYS A 284 -7.16 -19.86 -40.51
C LYS A 284 -7.40 -21.04 -39.57
N GLY A 285 -6.36 -21.49 -38.85
CA GLY A 285 -6.41 -22.63 -37.95
C GLY A 285 -7.05 -22.36 -36.58
N GLY A 286 -7.21 -21.08 -36.22
CA GLY A 286 -7.75 -20.70 -34.92
C GLY A 286 -6.72 -20.82 -33.79
N TYR A 287 -7.14 -21.33 -32.63
CA TYR A 287 -6.32 -21.36 -31.42
C TYR A 287 -6.18 -22.77 -30.85
N ILE A 288 -4.95 -23.08 -30.42
CA ILE A 288 -4.60 -24.37 -29.81
C ILE A 288 -3.99 -24.16 -28.43
N SER A 289 -4.07 -25.19 -27.59
CA SER A 289 -3.49 -25.17 -26.25
C SER A 289 -1.97 -25.01 -26.32
N PHE A 290 -1.41 -24.14 -25.49
CA PHE A 290 0.03 -23.90 -25.41
C PHE A 290 0.43 -23.52 -24.00
N GLU A 291 1.25 -24.37 -23.37
CA GLU A 291 1.82 -24.12 -22.04
C GLU A 291 3.16 -23.40 -22.20
N GLY A 292 3.10 -22.11 -22.49
CA GLY A 292 4.28 -21.29 -22.68
C GLY A 292 3.99 -19.79 -22.63
N LYS A 293 5.07 -19.01 -22.52
CA LYS A 293 4.97 -17.55 -22.40
C LYS A 293 4.14 -16.98 -23.55
N GLY A 294 3.24 -16.06 -23.24
CA GLY A 294 2.40 -15.37 -24.22
C GLY A 294 1.06 -16.05 -24.51
N ALA A 295 0.81 -17.27 -24.03
CA ALA A 295 -0.50 -17.90 -24.16
C ALA A 295 -1.60 -17.12 -23.41
N GLN A 296 -2.77 -17.03 -24.01
CA GLN A 296 -3.92 -16.35 -23.44
C GLN A 296 -5.23 -17.08 -23.72
N CYS A 297 -6.27 -16.80 -22.94
CA CYS A 297 -7.59 -17.38 -23.14
C CYS A 297 -8.09 -17.12 -24.57
N ALA A 298 -8.65 -18.16 -25.19
CA ALA A 298 -9.33 -18.09 -26.47
C ALA A 298 -10.64 -18.88 -26.41
N LEU A 299 -11.71 -18.27 -26.88
CA LEU A 299 -13.05 -18.83 -26.90
C LEU A 299 -13.54 -18.96 -28.34
N LEU A 300 -13.96 -20.14 -28.75
CA LEU A 300 -14.74 -20.32 -29.97
C LEU A 300 -16.20 -20.07 -29.63
N VAL A 301 -16.76 -18.99 -30.15
CA VAL A 301 -18.10 -18.51 -29.79
C VAL A 301 -19.02 -18.65 -30.98
N ARG A 302 -20.23 -19.14 -30.73
CA ARG A 302 -21.35 -19.13 -31.66
C ARG A 302 -22.40 -18.15 -31.18
N ALA A 303 -22.77 -17.21 -32.04
CA ALA A 303 -23.75 -16.17 -31.78
C ALA A 303 -24.91 -16.28 -32.78
N THR A 304 -26.15 -16.32 -32.27
CA THR A 304 -27.35 -16.45 -33.11
C THR A 304 -28.36 -15.33 -32.82
N LYS A 305 -28.86 -14.67 -33.87
CA LYS A 305 -29.92 -13.66 -33.81
C LYS A 305 -30.81 -13.73 -35.05
N GLY A 306 -32.12 -13.88 -34.86
CA GLY A 306 -33.11 -13.88 -35.95
C GLY A 306 -32.86 -14.90 -37.07
N GLY A 307 -32.31 -16.08 -36.74
CA GLY A 307 -31.96 -17.13 -37.69
C GLY A 307 -30.56 -17.02 -38.32
N LYS A 308 -29.89 -15.86 -38.21
CA LYS A 308 -28.49 -15.71 -38.60
C LYS A 308 -27.58 -16.25 -37.49
N THR A 309 -26.64 -17.12 -37.86
CA THR A 309 -25.63 -17.66 -36.95
C THR A 309 -24.24 -17.30 -37.45
N THR A 310 -23.42 -16.74 -36.58
CA THR A 310 -22.00 -16.49 -36.82
C THR A 310 -21.18 -17.26 -35.78
N GLU A 311 -20.07 -17.86 -36.20
CA GLU A 311 -19.15 -18.59 -35.33
C GLU A 311 -17.72 -18.14 -35.59
N GLY A 312 -16.94 -17.93 -34.52
CA GLY A 312 -15.54 -17.58 -34.64
C GLY A 312 -14.85 -17.40 -33.29
N TRP A 313 -13.53 -17.23 -33.36
CA TRP A 313 -12.69 -17.12 -32.17
C TRP A 313 -12.68 -15.71 -31.61
N VAL A 314 -12.71 -15.61 -30.28
CA VAL A 314 -12.59 -14.39 -29.51
C VAL A 314 -11.44 -14.55 -28.51
N THR A 315 -10.51 -13.60 -28.50
CA THR A 315 -9.41 -13.53 -27.53
C THR A 315 -9.04 -12.07 -27.22
N CYS A 316 -8.55 -11.82 -26.00
CA CYS A 316 -8.01 -10.53 -25.60
C CYS A 316 -6.58 -10.29 -26.10
N GLY A 317 -5.94 -11.34 -26.66
CA GLY A 317 -4.57 -11.25 -27.14
C GLY A 317 -3.54 -11.21 -26.00
N SER A 318 -2.27 -11.15 -26.38
CA SER A 318 -1.17 -11.01 -25.44
C SER A 318 -0.10 -10.08 -25.99
N TYR A 319 1.05 -9.98 -25.33
CA TYR A 319 2.18 -9.27 -25.90
C TYR A 319 2.72 -9.92 -27.18
N GLN A 320 2.35 -11.17 -27.46
CA GLN A 320 2.82 -11.94 -28.62
C GLN A 320 1.85 -11.97 -29.80
N PHE A 321 0.55 -11.78 -29.60
CA PHE A 321 -0.42 -11.76 -30.69
C PHE A 321 -1.57 -10.80 -30.37
N PRO A 322 -2.16 -10.15 -31.37
CA PRO A 322 -3.17 -9.13 -31.16
C PRO A 322 -4.48 -9.74 -30.65
N TYR A 323 -5.37 -8.86 -30.17
CA TYR A 323 -6.74 -9.26 -29.84
C TYR A 323 -7.50 -9.73 -31.10
N GLN A 324 -8.53 -10.57 -30.91
CA GLN A 324 -9.45 -10.96 -31.97
C GLN A 324 -10.88 -10.91 -31.44
N GLY A 325 -11.73 -10.17 -32.15
CA GLY A 325 -13.17 -10.13 -31.92
C GLY A 325 -13.94 -10.96 -32.96
N LEU A 326 -15.21 -11.24 -32.66
CA LEU A 326 -16.15 -11.88 -33.57
C LEU A 326 -17.15 -10.83 -34.09
N GLU A 327 -17.08 -10.49 -35.37
CA GLU A 327 -18.06 -9.61 -36.01
C GLU A 327 -19.44 -10.28 -36.00
N LEU A 328 -20.42 -9.67 -35.31
CA LEU A 328 -21.78 -10.16 -35.23
C LEU A 328 -22.60 -9.67 -36.44
N ASP A 329 -22.49 -8.37 -36.72
CA ASP A 329 -23.07 -7.69 -37.86
C ASP A 329 -22.21 -6.48 -38.28
N LYS A 330 -22.72 -5.62 -39.17
CA LYS A 330 -21.98 -4.47 -39.72
C LYS A 330 -21.56 -3.43 -38.67
N HIS A 331 -22.20 -3.42 -37.51
CA HIS A 331 -22.03 -2.37 -36.49
C HIS A 331 -21.64 -2.92 -35.11
N HIS A 332 -21.54 -4.24 -34.96
CA HIS A 332 -21.38 -4.88 -33.67
C HIS A 332 -20.34 -5.99 -33.72
N THR A 333 -19.39 -5.93 -32.79
CA THR A 333 -18.37 -6.96 -32.61
C THR A 333 -18.41 -7.49 -31.19
N LEU A 334 -18.41 -8.82 -31.03
CA LEU A 334 -18.25 -9.47 -29.73
C LEU A 334 -16.76 -9.55 -29.40
N VAL A 335 -16.38 -9.05 -28.24
CA VAL A 335 -14.99 -9.02 -27.78
C VAL A 335 -14.85 -9.56 -26.36
N MET A 336 -13.63 -9.97 -26.04
CA MET A 336 -13.21 -10.36 -24.71
C MET A 336 -12.14 -9.35 -24.26
N PRO A 337 -12.39 -8.53 -23.24
CA PRO A 337 -11.36 -7.67 -22.68
C PRO A 337 -10.33 -8.51 -21.91
N ASN A 338 -9.23 -7.87 -21.50
CA ASN A 338 -8.27 -8.50 -20.61
C ASN A 338 -8.96 -9.01 -19.34
N ARG A 339 -8.57 -10.21 -18.91
CA ARG A 339 -9.11 -10.81 -17.69
C ARG A 339 -8.63 -10.00 -16.49
N GLU A 340 -9.53 -9.80 -15.54
CA GLU A 340 -9.21 -9.10 -14.31
C GLU A 340 -8.38 -10.03 -13.39
N PRO A 341 -7.27 -9.55 -12.82
CA PRO A 341 -6.48 -10.33 -11.89
C PRO A 341 -7.22 -10.48 -10.55
N GLU A 342 -7.25 -11.70 -10.03
CA GLU A 342 -7.79 -12.05 -8.71
C GLU A 342 -6.67 -12.16 -7.66
N ARG A 343 -5.55 -12.77 -8.04
CA ARG A 343 -4.40 -13.00 -7.14
C ARG A 343 -3.10 -12.82 -7.90
N PHE A 344 -2.16 -12.10 -7.30
CA PHE A 344 -0.78 -11.99 -7.77
C PHE A 344 0.13 -12.70 -6.78
N ALA A 345 0.94 -13.63 -7.27
CA ALA A 345 1.81 -14.45 -6.44
C ALA A 345 3.18 -14.65 -7.08
N SER A 346 4.22 -14.55 -6.26
CA SER A 346 5.60 -14.89 -6.61
C SER A 346 6.05 -16.06 -5.76
N ASP A 347 6.30 -17.20 -6.38
CA ASP A 347 6.99 -18.32 -5.75
C ASP A 347 8.48 -17.99 -5.73
N VAL A 348 9.08 -17.99 -4.55
CA VAL A 348 10.45 -17.56 -4.34
C VAL A 348 11.20 -18.54 -3.44
N THR A 349 12.52 -18.57 -3.61
CA THR A 349 13.44 -19.14 -2.63
C THR A 349 14.21 -17.99 -1.99
N VAL A 350 14.16 -17.91 -0.66
CA VAL A 350 14.87 -16.90 0.11
C VAL A 350 16.07 -17.52 0.81
N PHE A 351 17.24 -16.92 0.61
CA PHE A 351 18.51 -17.32 1.21
C PHE A 351 18.94 -16.27 2.25
N THR A 352 19.40 -16.70 3.42
CA THR A 352 19.98 -15.79 4.43
C THR A 352 21.47 -16.05 4.61
N LYS A 353 22.23 -15.04 5.07
CA LYS A 353 23.66 -15.20 5.41
C LYS A 353 23.91 -16.30 6.45
N ASP A 354 22.93 -16.60 7.29
CA ASP A 354 23.00 -17.67 8.30
C ASP A 354 22.81 -19.08 7.70
N GLY A 355 22.79 -19.21 6.37
CA GLY A 355 22.68 -20.49 5.65
C GLY A 355 21.26 -21.06 5.55
N LYS A 356 20.22 -20.29 5.91
CA LYS A 356 18.84 -20.75 5.75
C LYS A 356 18.39 -20.56 4.30
N SER A 357 17.72 -21.58 3.76
CA SER A 357 17.01 -21.54 2.48
C SER A 357 15.55 -21.86 2.74
N VAL A 358 14.63 -20.98 2.32
CA VAL A 358 13.19 -21.14 2.55
C VAL A 358 12.44 -20.90 1.24
N ASP A 359 11.71 -21.91 0.79
CA ASP A 359 10.75 -21.77 -0.31
C ASP A 359 9.43 -21.24 0.23
N THR A 360 8.90 -20.20 -0.39
CA THR A 360 7.65 -19.57 0.02
C THR A 360 6.98 -18.88 -1.16
N THR A 361 5.68 -18.61 -1.02
CA THR A 361 4.93 -17.77 -1.96
C THR A 361 4.70 -16.40 -1.32
N ILE A 362 5.06 -15.33 -2.03
CA ILE A 362 4.77 -13.95 -1.63
C ILE A 362 3.60 -13.47 -2.47
N GLU A 363 2.51 -13.09 -1.81
CA GLU A 363 1.29 -12.60 -2.47
C GLU A 363 1.07 -11.12 -2.19
N VAL A 364 0.33 -10.46 -3.08
CA VAL A 364 -0.18 -9.11 -2.81
C VAL A 364 -1.01 -9.13 -1.52
N ASN A 365 -0.76 -8.15 -0.65
CA ASN A 365 -1.36 -8.01 0.69
C ASN A 365 -1.03 -9.10 1.73
N LYS A 366 -0.18 -10.09 1.39
CA LYS A 366 0.31 -11.09 2.36
C LYS A 366 1.85 -11.05 2.44
N PRO A 367 2.43 -10.13 3.22
CA PRO A 367 3.87 -9.98 3.32
C PRO A 367 4.54 -11.19 3.98
N PHE A 368 5.70 -11.57 3.45
CA PHE A 368 6.55 -12.59 4.06
C PHE A 368 7.58 -11.91 4.99
N THR A 369 7.81 -12.46 6.18
CA THR A 369 8.75 -11.87 7.16
C THR A 369 9.97 -12.77 7.35
N ILE A 370 11.17 -12.23 7.10
CA ILE A 370 12.44 -12.96 7.25
C ILE A 370 13.59 -12.00 7.56
N ALA A 371 14.53 -12.40 8.42
CA ALA A 371 15.71 -11.59 8.79
C ALA A 371 15.38 -10.13 9.19
N ARG A 372 14.24 -9.91 9.88
CA ARG A 372 13.69 -8.60 10.28
C ARG A 372 13.19 -7.71 9.13
N TRP A 373 13.05 -8.25 7.94
CA TRP A 373 12.43 -7.61 6.78
C TRP A 373 11.03 -8.18 6.55
N LYS A 374 10.08 -7.30 6.24
CA LYS A 374 8.82 -7.67 5.61
C LYS A 374 8.95 -7.46 4.11
N VAL A 375 8.69 -8.51 3.34
CA VAL A 375 8.81 -8.53 1.88
C VAL A 375 7.41 -8.49 1.29
N TYR A 376 7.13 -7.46 0.50
CA TYR A 376 5.86 -7.23 -0.17
C TYR A 376 6.03 -7.40 -1.67
N GLN A 377 5.09 -8.09 -2.32
CA GLN A 377 4.98 -8.04 -3.78
C GLN A 377 4.55 -6.62 -4.19
N LEU A 378 5.43 -5.90 -4.87
CA LEU A 378 5.18 -4.52 -5.29
C LEU A 378 4.68 -4.44 -6.74
N SER A 379 5.40 -5.09 -7.66
CA SER A 379 5.12 -4.97 -9.10
C SER A 379 5.76 -6.12 -9.87
N TYR A 380 5.60 -6.13 -11.19
CA TYR A 380 6.06 -7.15 -12.12
C TYR A 380 6.19 -6.53 -13.53
N ASN A 381 6.60 -7.31 -14.52
CA ASN A 381 6.59 -6.87 -15.91
C ASN A 381 5.15 -6.88 -16.47
N GLU A 382 4.45 -5.75 -16.33
CA GLU A 382 3.06 -5.57 -16.76
C GLU A 382 2.83 -5.90 -18.23
N ARG A 383 3.83 -5.68 -19.10
CA ARG A 383 3.71 -6.01 -20.53
C ARG A 383 3.55 -7.52 -20.76
N MET A 384 4.19 -8.34 -19.93
CA MET A 384 4.13 -9.80 -20.04
C MET A 384 2.95 -10.41 -19.27
N GLY A 385 2.29 -9.63 -18.41
CA GLY A 385 1.15 -10.10 -17.63
C GLY A 385 1.51 -11.30 -16.74
N LYS A 386 0.67 -12.35 -16.77
CA LYS A 386 0.88 -13.61 -16.05
C LYS A 386 2.17 -14.37 -16.42
N TRP A 387 2.85 -13.96 -17.50
CA TRP A 387 4.11 -14.53 -17.98
C TRP A 387 5.35 -13.74 -17.56
N SER A 388 5.21 -12.79 -16.63
CA SER A 388 6.34 -11.99 -16.13
C SER A 388 7.50 -12.87 -15.70
N ASP A 389 8.70 -12.51 -16.14
CA ASP A 389 9.96 -13.06 -15.68
C ASP A 389 10.63 -12.22 -14.58
N LEU A 390 9.97 -11.15 -14.16
CA LEU A 390 10.43 -10.20 -13.16
C LEU A 390 9.36 -10.02 -12.08
N SER A 391 9.78 -10.06 -10.81
CA SER A 391 9.01 -9.58 -9.68
C SER A 391 9.79 -8.49 -8.97
N ILE A 392 9.10 -7.40 -8.65
CA ILE A 392 9.66 -6.31 -7.86
C ILE A 392 9.11 -6.46 -6.46
N PHE A 393 10.00 -6.62 -5.49
CA PHE A 393 9.65 -6.70 -4.08
C PHE A 393 9.99 -5.38 -3.37
N GLU A 394 9.10 -4.92 -2.50
CA GLU A 394 9.40 -3.89 -1.52
C GLU A 394 9.75 -4.56 -0.19
N LEU A 395 10.96 -4.32 0.30
CA LEU A 395 11.42 -4.81 1.58
C LEU A 395 11.39 -3.66 2.59
N VAL A 396 10.66 -3.88 3.68
CA VAL A 396 10.50 -2.90 4.76
C VAL A 396 11.05 -3.47 6.05
N ARG A 397 11.95 -2.72 6.69
CA ARG A 397 12.44 -3.01 8.04
C ARG A 397 12.16 -1.83 8.94
N ASP A 398 11.41 -2.09 10.01
CA ASP A 398 11.10 -1.10 11.05
C ASP A 398 11.40 -1.73 12.43
N PRO A 399 12.52 -1.35 13.08
CA PRO A 399 12.87 -1.83 14.41
C PRO A 399 11.92 -1.39 15.53
N TRP A 400 11.17 -0.30 15.33
CA TRP A 400 10.32 0.33 16.35
C TRP A 400 8.87 -0.12 16.26
N LEU A 401 8.47 -0.76 15.16
CA LEU A 401 7.13 -1.29 14.94
C LEU A 401 6.58 -2.13 16.12
N PRO A 402 7.36 -3.00 16.79
CA PRO A 402 6.88 -3.73 17.96
C PRO A 402 6.45 -2.80 19.11
N ALA A 403 7.20 -1.71 19.36
CA ALA A 403 6.87 -0.74 20.41
C ALA A 403 5.62 0.08 20.03
N VAL A 404 5.48 0.44 18.76
CA VAL A 404 4.26 1.09 18.24
C VAL A 404 3.04 0.19 18.46
N TYR A 405 3.12 -1.09 18.09
CA TYR A 405 2.03 -2.05 18.33
C TYR A 405 1.74 -2.24 19.81
N PHE A 406 2.76 -2.32 20.66
CA PHE A 406 2.56 -2.37 22.11
C PHE A 406 1.75 -1.17 22.61
N GLY A 407 2.10 0.04 22.19
CA GLY A 407 1.34 1.25 22.50
C GLY A 407 -0.11 1.22 21.99
N ILE A 408 -0.34 0.74 20.76
CA ILE A 408 -1.70 0.58 20.20
C ILE A 408 -2.53 -0.43 21.01
N TYR A 409 -1.94 -1.58 21.37
CA TYR A 409 -2.62 -2.57 22.21
C TYR A 409 -2.94 -2.01 23.61
N MET A 410 -2.07 -1.19 24.19
CA MET A 410 -2.38 -0.48 25.43
C MET A 410 -3.58 0.47 25.26
N ILE A 411 -3.63 1.27 24.20
CA ILE A 411 -4.77 2.17 23.94
C ILE A 411 -6.07 1.35 23.85
N LEU A 412 -6.06 0.25 23.09
CA LEU A 412 -7.21 -0.64 22.92
C LEU A 412 -7.64 -1.29 24.23
N LEU A 413 -6.68 -1.80 25.03
CA LEU A 413 -6.95 -2.36 26.33
C LEU A 413 -7.55 -1.32 27.28
N GLY A 414 -6.97 -0.12 27.34
CA GLY A 414 -7.50 0.98 28.15
C GLY A 414 -8.92 1.37 27.75
N ALA A 415 -9.23 1.39 26.44
CA ALA A 415 -10.58 1.61 25.95
C ALA A 415 -11.57 0.52 26.39
N ILE A 416 -11.21 -0.76 26.24
CA ILE A 416 -12.03 -1.90 26.70
C ILE A 416 -12.29 -1.79 28.21
N LEU A 417 -11.26 -1.52 29.01
CA LEU A 417 -11.38 -1.40 30.46
C LEU A 417 -12.30 -0.22 30.85
N MET A 418 -12.25 0.90 30.13
CA MET A 418 -13.17 2.04 30.35
C MET A 418 -14.62 1.63 30.09
N PHE A 419 -14.90 0.90 29.01
CA PHE A 419 -16.25 0.41 28.71
C PHE A 419 -16.77 -0.57 29.76
N VAL A 420 -15.94 -1.52 30.18
CA VAL A 420 -16.30 -2.50 31.22
C VAL A 420 -16.59 -1.78 32.55
N GLN A 421 -15.70 -0.87 32.95
CA GLN A 421 -15.88 -0.10 34.20
C GLN A 421 -17.16 0.74 34.19
N ALA A 422 -17.47 1.39 33.06
CA ALA A 422 -18.70 2.16 32.88
C ALA A 422 -19.96 1.28 32.95
N ALA A 423 -19.90 0.05 32.44
CA ALA A 423 -21.01 -0.91 32.52
C ALA A 423 -21.25 -1.39 33.97
N THR A 424 -20.20 -1.75 34.71
CA THR A 424 -20.32 -2.15 36.14
C THR A 424 -20.85 -1.02 37.02
N HIS A 425 -20.55 0.24 36.71
CA HIS A 425 -21.08 1.39 37.45
C HIS A 425 -22.56 1.70 37.17
N ARG A 426 -23.17 1.11 36.13
CA ARG A 426 -24.61 1.24 35.85
C ARG A 426 -25.44 0.13 36.50
N GLN A 427 -24.81 -0.97 36.91
CA GLN A 427 -25.48 -2.14 37.51
C GLN A 427 -25.48 -2.11 39.04
N ASN A 428 -24.59 -1.32 39.64
CA ASN A 428 -24.55 -0.98 41.06
C ASN A 428 -25.13 0.41 41.27
#